data_AF-A0A3D0NCR1-F1
#
_entry.id   AF-A0A3D0NCR1-F1
#
_cell.length_a   1.000
_cell.length_b   1.000
_cell.length_c   1.000
_cell.angle_alpha   90.00
_cell.angle_beta   90.00
_cell.angle_gamma   90.00
#
_symmetry.space_group_name_H-M   'P 1'
#
loop_
_entity.id
_entity.type
_entity.pdbx_description
1 polymer ?
#
loop_
_entity_poly.entity_id
_entity_poly.type
_entity_poly.pdbx_seq_one_letter_code
_entity_poly.pdbx_strand_id
1 'polypeptide(L)'
;MLVKSIVRFMVFVLFMTAMSTTYAQDVYQLERGDIITVVNGEKIVNVNQYQRLVRISNFKIEFSIRKSNGTEMNLTTTLRKARNCNFRFGTDIAHNRGDGVRVTFVHPKGPGSSCQVVTKP
;
A
#
# COMPACT_ATOMS: atom_id res chain seq x y z
N MET A 1 37.72 -60.94 15.66
CA MET A 1 36.49 -61.32 14.94
C MET A 1 35.43 -60.28 15.28
N LEU A 2 34.87 -59.60 14.26
CA LEU A 2 33.62 -58.81 14.28
C LEU A 2 33.52 -57.66 15.32
N VAL A 3 33.25 -56.38 15.01
CA VAL A 3 32.31 -55.80 14.03
C VAL A 3 32.82 -54.37 13.73
N LYS A 4 33.39 -54.13 12.54
CA LYS A 4 32.88 -53.26 11.47
C LYS A 4 32.00 -52.06 11.90
N SER A 5 32.49 -50.87 11.53
CA SER A 5 31.70 -49.72 11.06
C SER A 5 30.51 -49.26 11.91
N ILE A 6 30.75 -48.23 12.73
CA ILE A 6 29.71 -47.24 13.00
C ILE A 6 30.26 -45.86 12.65
N VAL A 7 30.08 -45.55 11.36
CA VAL A 7 29.47 -44.29 10.94
C VAL A 7 30.20 -43.02 11.42
N ARG A 8 31.12 -42.56 10.56
CA ARG A 8 31.27 -41.13 10.22
C ARG A 8 29.89 -40.49 10.15
N PHE A 9 29.48 -39.68 11.14
CA PHE A 9 28.38 -38.74 10.93
C PHE A 9 28.85 -37.34 11.30
N MET A 10 29.31 -36.69 10.23
CA MET A 10 29.42 -35.26 10.01
C MET A 10 28.34 -34.51 10.79
N VAL A 11 28.72 -33.89 11.91
CA VAL A 11 27.89 -32.88 12.57
C VAL A 11 28.03 -31.60 11.75
N PHE A 12 27.33 -31.59 10.62
CA PHE A 12 27.13 -30.42 9.79
C PHE A 12 25.97 -29.65 10.42
N VAL A 13 26.28 -28.86 11.46
CA VAL A 13 25.30 -27.92 12.04
C VAL A 13 25.06 -26.85 10.99
N LEU A 14 23.98 -27.05 10.26
CA LEU A 14 23.43 -26.15 9.27
C LEU A 14 23.10 -24.83 9.97
N PHE A 15 23.94 -23.83 9.74
CA PHE A 15 23.69 -22.44 10.10
C PHE A 15 22.48 -21.96 9.28
N MET A 16 21.27 -22.17 9.81
CA MET A 16 20.04 -21.59 9.27
C MET A 16 20.05 -20.10 9.59
N THR A 17 20.79 -19.32 8.80
CA THR A 17 20.63 -17.87 8.75
C THR A 17 19.23 -17.60 8.24
N ALA A 18 18.31 -17.29 9.17
CA ALA A 18 17.03 -16.69 8.85
C ALA A 18 17.33 -15.38 8.09
N MET A 19 17.21 -15.44 6.76
CA MET A 19 17.17 -14.26 5.91
C MET A 19 15.93 -13.48 6.33
N SER A 20 16.13 -12.53 7.24
CA SER A 20 15.16 -11.49 7.48
C SER A 20 15.18 -10.63 6.22
N THR A 21 14.28 -10.92 5.29
CA THR A 21 13.98 -10.04 4.17
C THR A 21 13.49 -8.73 4.76
N THR A 22 14.40 -7.77 4.90
CA THR A 22 14.04 -6.37 5.08
C THR A 22 13.32 -5.94 3.82
N TYR A 23 11.99 -6.10 3.80
CA TYR A 23 11.15 -5.44 2.83
C TYR A 23 11.36 -3.95 2.99
N ALA A 24 12.22 -3.37 2.15
CA ALA A 24 12.23 -1.94 1.93
C ALA A 24 10.81 -1.59 1.52
N GLN A 25 10.07 -0.91 2.40
CA GLN A 25 8.73 -0.43 2.09
C GLN A 25 8.91 0.60 0.98
N ASP A 26 8.64 0.21 -0.26
CA ASP A 26 8.71 1.12 -1.39
C ASP A 26 7.74 2.28 -1.12
N VAL A 27 8.31 3.47 -0.97
CA VAL A 27 7.55 4.69 -0.73
C VAL A 27 7.06 5.18 -2.09
N TYR A 28 5.76 5.22 -2.25
CA TYR A 28 5.09 5.74 -3.43
C TYR A 28 4.45 7.10 -3.11
N GLN A 29 4.68 8.06 -4.00
CA GLN A 29 3.96 9.32 -4.00
C GLN A 29 2.85 9.24 -5.05
N LEU A 30 1.61 9.53 -4.65
CA LEU A 30 0.50 9.69 -5.59
C LEU A 30 0.84 10.74 -6.64
N GLU A 31 0.46 10.45 -7.89
CA GLU A 31 0.70 11.32 -9.02
C GLU A 31 -0.61 11.94 -9.51
N ARG A 32 -0.50 13.10 -10.16
CA ARG A 32 -1.65 13.71 -10.85
C ARG A 32 -2.07 12.77 -11.99
N GLY A 33 -3.36 12.44 -12.03
CA GLY A 33 -3.93 11.52 -12.99
C GLY A 33 -4.14 10.11 -12.46
N ASP A 34 -3.53 9.75 -11.31
CA ASP A 34 -3.86 8.50 -10.61
C ASP A 34 -5.35 8.51 -10.24
N ILE A 35 -5.97 7.33 -10.32
CA ILE A 35 -7.38 7.14 -10.02
C ILE A 35 -7.49 6.28 -8.77
N ILE A 36 -8.07 6.82 -7.70
CA ILE A 36 -8.33 6.07 -6.47
C ILE A 36 -9.64 5.31 -6.65
N THR A 37 -9.56 3.98 -6.70
CA THR A 37 -10.68 3.09 -6.99
C THR A 37 -11.29 2.46 -5.74
N VAL A 38 -10.49 2.25 -4.69
CA VAL A 38 -10.91 1.65 -3.41
C VAL A 38 -10.29 2.41 -2.24
N VAL A 39 -11.05 2.58 -1.15
CA VAL A 39 -10.54 3.00 0.16
C VAL A 39 -10.99 2.00 1.21
N ASN A 40 -10.06 1.44 1.97
CA ASN A 40 -10.31 0.45 3.04
C ASN A 40 -11.22 -0.71 2.61
N GLY A 41 -11.05 -1.21 1.39
CA GLY A 41 -11.87 -2.29 0.81
C GLY A 41 -13.20 -1.85 0.20
N GLU A 42 -13.62 -0.60 0.36
CA GLU A 42 -14.83 -0.07 -0.28
C GLU A 42 -14.53 0.57 -1.63
N LYS A 43 -15.21 0.08 -2.68
CA LYS A 43 -15.14 0.66 -4.02
C LYS A 43 -15.74 2.07 -4.03
N ILE A 44 -15.01 3.01 -4.59
CA ILE A 44 -15.42 4.40 -4.71
C ILE A 44 -16.14 4.60 -6.05
N VAL A 45 -17.37 5.11 -6.00
CA VAL A 45 -18.12 5.47 -7.21
C VAL A 45 -18.33 6.99 -7.36
N ASN A 46 -18.10 7.77 -6.30
CA ASN A 46 -18.19 9.23 -6.35
C ASN A 46 -17.32 9.90 -5.26
N VAL A 47 -17.09 11.21 -5.41
CA VAL A 47 -16.25 11.99 -4.49
C VAL A 47 -16.85 12.08 -3.08
N ASN A 48 -18.18 12.13 -2.92
CA ASN A 48 -18.80 12.20 -1.59
C ASN A 48 -18.52 10.94 -0.78
N GLN A 49 -18.62 9.77 -1.41
CA GLN A 49 -18.29 8.48 -0.81
C GLN A 49 -16.81 8.44 -0.44
N TYR A 50 -15.93 8.84 -1.36
CA TYR A 50 -14.50 8.95 -1.08
C TYR A 50 -14.21 9.85 0.13
N GLN A 51 -14.76 11.07 0.16
CA GLN A 51 -14.58 12.01 1.27
C GLN A 51 -15.10 11.44 2.58
N ARG A 52 -16.24 10.74 2.56
CA ARG A 52 -16.79 10.04 3.73
C ARG A 52 -15.83 8.96 4.22
N LEU A 53 -15.39 8.06 3.33
CA LEU A 53 -14.50 6.95 3.68
C LEU A 53 -13.17 7.45 4.25
N VAL A 54 -12.59 8.44 3.60
CA VAL A 54 -11.38 9.13 4.06
C VAL A 54 -11.60 9.79 5.43
N ARG A 55 -12.75 10.42 5.68
CA ARG A 55 -13.04 11.08 6.98
C ARG A 55 -13.24 10.10 8.13
N ILE A 56 -13.88 8.95 7.88
CA ILE A 56 -14.10 7.92 8.92
C ILE A 56 -12.88 7.02 9.13
N SER A 57 -11.91 7.09 8.22
CA SER A 57 -10.67 6.33 8.35
C SER A 57 -9.85 6.83 9.53
N ASN A 58 -9.46 5.90 10.40
CA ASN A 58 -8.59 6.17 11.54
C ASN A 58 -7.11 6.22 11.10
N PHE A 59 -6.18 6.10 12.05
CA PHE A 59 -4.72 6.20 11.89
C PHE A 59 -4.07 5.55 10.65
N LYS A 60 -4.72 4.59 9.97
CA LYS A 60 -4.25 3.95 8.75
C LYS A 60 -5.35 3.98 7.68
N ILE A 61 -4.98 4.34 6.45
CA ILE A 61 -5.81 4.16 5.24
C ILE A 61 -5.12 3.20 4.29
N GLU A 62 -5.92 2.37 3.64
CA GLU A 62 -5.51 1.57 2.48
C GLU A 62 -6.25 2.08 1.24
N PHE A 63 -5.49 2.32 0.17
CA PHE A 63 -5.99 2.73 -1.12
C PHE A 63 -5.70 1.64 -2.15
N SER A 64 -6.63 1.43 -3.08
CA SER A 64 -6.27 0.89 -4.39
C SER A 64 -6.31 2.02 -5.39
N ILE A 65 -5.26 2.12 -6.20
CA ILE A 65 -5.16 3.10 -7.27
C ILE A 65 -4.99 2.42 -8.61
N ARG A 66 -5.41 3.11 -9.66
CA ARG A 66 -5.05 2.82 -11.05
C ARG A 66 -4.22 3.99 -11.57
N LYS A 67 -3.00 3.69 -11.97
CA LYS A 67 -2.09 4.65 -12.59
C LYS A 67 -2.58 5.03 -13.98
N SER A 68 -2.08 6.15 -14.52
CA SER A 68 -2.39 6.63 -15.86
C SER A 68 -2.04 5.62 -16.98
N ASN A 69 -1.06 4.75 -16.75
CA ASN A 69 -0.68 3.66 -17.65
C ASN A 69 -1.57 2.40 -17.52
N GLY A 70 -2.62 2.45 -16.70
CA GLY A 70 -3.54 1.33 -16.45
C GLY A 70 -3.10 0.33 -15.39
N THR A 71 -1.89 0.47 -14.82
CA THR A 71 -1.41 -0.42 -13.76
C THR A 71 -2.18 -0.18 -12.46
N GLU A 72 -2.64 -1.26 -11.82
CA GLU A 72 -3.26 -1.19 -10.50
C GLU A 72 -2.24 -1.41 -9.38
N MET A 73 -2.35 -0.63 -8.31
CA MET A 73 -1.45 -0.68 -7.17
C MET A 73 -2.22 -0.50 -5.87
N ASN A 74 -1.84 -1.27 -4.85
CA ASN A 74 -2.36 -1.09 -3.50
C ASN A 74 -1.35 -0.31 -2.67
N LEU A 75 -1.84 0.71 -2.00
CA LEU A 75 -1.08 1.64 -1.20
C LEU A 75 -1.64 1.67 0.22
N THR A 76 -0.79 1.92 1.18
CA THR A 76 -1.21 2.27 2.54
C THR A 76 -0.55 3.56 2.98
N THR A 77 -1.26 4.34 3.78
CA THR A 77 -0.68 5.52 4.42
C THR A 77 -1.15 5.59 5.86
N THR A 78 -0.24 6.01 6.72
CA THR A 78 -0.55 6.32 8.12
C THR A 78 -0.86 7.81 8.23
N LEU A 79 -1.96 8.12 8.90
CA LEU A 79 -2.45 9.48 9.08
C LEU A 79 -1.90 10.02 10.39
N ARG A 80 -1.16 11.12 10.30
CA ARG A 80 -0.62 11.80 11.49
C ARG A 80 -1.72 12.39 12.39
N LYS A 81 -2.91 12.65 11.84
CA LYS A 81 -4.10 13.14 12.57
C LYS A 81 -5.37 12.53 11.95
N ALA A 82 -6.17 11.85 12.76
CA ALA A 82 -7.39 11.16 12.32
C ALA A 82 -8.45 12.08 11.69
N ARG A 83 -8.46 13.38 12.02
CA ARG A 83 -9.58 14.26 11.67
C ARG A 83 -9.62 14.73 10.21
N ASN A 84 -8.54 14.60 9.43
CA ASN A 84 -8.45 15.28 8.13
C ASN A 84 -7.52 14.53 7.15
N CYS A 85 -7.97 13.39 6.69
CA CYS A 85 -7.24 12.62 5.70
C CYS A 85 -7.29 13.29 4.32
N ASN A 86 -8.28 14.16 4.09
CA ASN A 86 -8.41 15.07 2.95
C ASN A 86 -7.69 16.40 3.18
N PHE A 87 -6.43 16.40 3.63
CA PHE A 87 -5.84 17.71 3.91
C PHE A 87 -5.67 18.53 2.65
N ARG A 88 -5.17 17.98 1.52
CA ARG A 88 -4.83 18.81 0.35
C ARG A 88 -4.63 18.01 -0.95
N PHE A 89 -5.27 16.85 -1.13
CA PHE A 89 -5.33 16.29 -2.48
C PHE A 89 -6.49 16.95 -3.23
N GLY A 90 -6.23 17.42 -4.43
CA GLY A 90 -7.30 17.80 -5.35
C GLY A 90 -7.92 16.52 -5.88
N THR A 91 -9.23 16.41 -5.82
CA THR A 91 -9.95 15.30 -6.45
C THR A 91 -11.02 15.79 -7.40
N ASP A 92 -11.12 15.14 -8.54
CA ASP A 92 -12.12 15.44 -9.56
C ASP A 92 -12.95 14.20 -9.89
N ILE A 93 -14.26 14.43 -10.04
CA ILE A 93 -15.25 13.45 -10.48
C ILE A 93 -15.25 13.36 -12.01
N ALA A 94 -14.92 14.47 -12.70
CA ALA A 94 -15.15 14.67 -14.11
C ALA A 94 -14.23 13.78 -14.94
N HIS A 95 -14.60 12.50 -15.07
CA HIS A 95 -14.49 11.65 -16.27
C HIS A 95 -14.72 10.17 -15.98
N ASN A 96 -14.82 9.74 -14.72
CA ASN A 96 -14.64 8.31 -14.43
C ASN A 96 -15.93 7.48 -14.32
N ARG A 97 -17.14 8.03 -14.53
CA ARG A 97 -18.42 7.24 -14.58
C ARG A 97 -18.58 6.16 -13.46
N GLY A 98 -18.10 6.40 -12.24
CA GLY A 98 -18.14 5.41 -11.15
C GLY A 98 -16.89 4.51 -11.01
N ASP A 99 -15.82 4.82 -11.74
CA ASP A 99 -14.54 4.11 -11.75
C ASP A 99 -13.51 4.76 -10.82
N GLY A 100 -13.98 5.31 -9.69
CA GLY A 100 -13.13 5.97 -8.70
C GLY A 100 -12.97 7.48 -8.90
N VAL A 101 -11.98 8.04 -8.21
CA VAL A 101 -11.76 9.48 -8.06
C VAL A 101 -10.38 9.84 -8.56
N ARG A 102 -10.30 10.80 -9.49
CA ARG A 102 -9.02 11.24 -10.08
C ARG A 102 -8.29 12.20 -9.16
N VAL A 103 -7.00 11.96 -8.96
CA VAL A 103 -6.09 12.88 -8.28
C VAL A 103 -5.73 14.03 -9.22
N THR A 104 -6.11 15.25 -8.87
CA THR A 104 -5.76 16.47 -9.62
C THR A 104 -4.61 17.25 -9.01
N PHE A 105 -4.38 17.07 -7.71
CA PHE A 105 -3.30 17.72 -6.98
C PHE A 105 -2.87 16.86 -5.80
N VAL A 106 -1.58 16.85 -5.49
CA VAL A 106 -1.03 16.20 -4.29
C VAL A 106 -0.18 17.23 -3.56
N HIS A 107 -0.52 17.47 -2.31
CA HIS A 107 0.25 18.38 -1.49
C HIS A 107 1.53 17.73 -0.94
N PRO A 108 2.69 18.42 -0.98
CA PRO A 108 3.98 17.84 -0.57
C PRO A 108 4.09 17.36 0.89
N LYS A 109 3.21 17.82 1.79
CA LYS A 109 3.15 17.39 3.20
C LYS A 109 1.88 16.59 3.54
N GLY A 110 1.12 16.20 2.53
CA GLY A 110 -0.11 15.43 2.69
C GLY A 110 0.17 13.93 2.78
N PRO A 111 -0.81 13.11 3.20
CA PRO A 111 -0.63 11.66 3.25
C PRO A 111 -0.35 11.04 1.86
N GLY A 112 -0.85 11.67 0.79
CA GLY A 112 -0.61 11.22 -0.58
C GLY A 112 0.83 11.41 -1.09
N SER A 113 1.69 12.17 -0.39
CA SER A 113 3.09 12.35 -0.79
C SER A 113 4.02 11.26 -0.27
N SER A 114 3.55 10.38 0.61
CA SER A 114 4.36 9.34 1.24
C SER A 114 3.51 8.12 1.58
N CYS A 115 2.95 7.47 0.57
CA CYS A 115 2.28 6.18 0.71
C CYS A 115 3.31 5.05 0.69
N GLN A 116 2.99 3.92 1.30
CA GLN A 116 3.77 2.69 1.25
C GLN A 116 3.06 1.71 0.32
N VAL A 117 3.80 1.07 -0.58
CA VAL A 117 3.24 0.03 -1.45
C VAL A 117 2.93 -1.20 -0.59
N VAL A 118 1.69 -1.68 -0.69
CA VAL A 118 1.27 -2.93 -0.03
C VAL A 118 1.62 -4.09 -0.96
N THR A 119 2.79 -4.68 -0.77
CA THR A 119 3.12 -5.98 -1.36
C THR A 119 2.37 -7.06 -0.59
N LYS A 120 1.39 -7.71 -1.22
CA LYS A 120 0.82 -8.94 -0.66
C LYS A 120 1.95 -9.99 -0.62
N PRO A 121 2.10 -10.74 0.48
CA PRO A 121 3.08 -11.83 0.59
C PRO A 121 2.81 -12.94 -0.43
#